data_AF-A0A1Y4V879-F1
#
_entry.id   AF-A0A1Y4V879-F1
#
_cell.length_a   1.000
_cell.length_b   1.000
_cell.length_c   1.000
_cell.angle_alpha   90.00
_cell.angle_beta   90.00
_cell.angle_gamma   90.00
#
_symmetry.space_group_name_H-M   'P 1'
#
loop_
_entity.id
_entity.type
_entity.pdbx_description
1 polymer ?
#
loop_
_entity_poly.entity_id
_entity_poly.type
_entity_poly.pdbx_seq_one_letter_code
_entity_poly.pdbx_strand_id
1 'polypeptide(L)' 'MKVINDIDEGVIIKGGLPKRQLKFVLAWAEIHKDELMQNWELAKENKPLNRINPLI' A
#
# COMPACT_ATOMS: atom_id res chain seq x y z
N MET A 1 -15.60 4.29 -0.68
CA MET A 1 -15.08 4.23 0.71
C MET A 1 -13.55 4.22 0.61
N LYS A 2 -12.85 5.23 1.13
CA LYS A 2 -11.38 5.37 1.02
C LYS A 2 -10.71 4.91 2.32
N VAL A 3 -9.60 4.19 2.21
CA VAL A 3 -8.79 3.70 3.34
C VAL A 3 -7.38 4.23 3.16
N ILE A 4 -6.80 4.76 4.24
CA ILE A 4 -5.45 5.31 4.28
C ILE A 4 -4.64 4.39 5.21
N ASN A 5 -3.57 3.80 4.69
CA ASN A 5 -2.66 2.93 5.42
C ASN A 5 -1.30 3.62 5.60
N ASP A 6 -0.69 3.43 6.76
CA ASP A 6 0.72 3.73 6.99
C ASP A 6 1.56 2.64 6.30
N ILE A 7 2.48 3.06 5.42
CA ILE A 7 3.35 2.13 4.68
C ILE A 7 4.54 1.66 5.54
N ASP A 8 4.97 2.45 6.52
CA ASP A 8 6.09 2.09 7.39
C ASP A 8 5.65 1.13 8.50
N GLU A 9 4.48 1.37 9.09
CA GLU A 9 3.97 0.54 10.19
C GLU A 9 2.99 -0.56 9.75
N GLY A 10 2.41 -0.45 8.55
CA GLY A 10 1.35 -1.35 8.10
C GLY A 10 0.07 -1.20 8.94
N VAL A 11 -0.25 0.01 9.40
CA VAL A 11 -1.42 0.28 10.24
C VAL A 11 -2.41 1.18 9.52
N ILE A 12 -3.70 0.83 9.56
CA ILE A 12 -4.75 1.70 9.01
C ILE A 12 -4.80 3.02 9.79
N ILE A 13 -4.51 4.13 9.12
CA ILE A 13 -4.61 5.50 9.65
C ILE A 13 -6.05 6.03 9.55
N LYS A 14 -6.80 5.66 8.49
CA LYS A 14 -8.17 6.14 8.30
C LYS A 14 -9.03 5.18 7.48
N GLY A 15 -10.29 5.00 7.88
CA GLY A 15 -11.22 4.06 7.26
C GLY A 15 -11.24 2.71 7.98
N GLY A 16 -12.13 1.80 7.56
CA GLY A 16 -12.25 0.48 8.16
C GLY A 16 -12.43 -0.57 7.07
N LEU A 17 -11.48 -1.50 6.98
CA LEU A 17 -11.64 -2.73 6.21
C LEU A 17 -12.03 -3.85 7.18
N PRO A 18 -13.03 -4.68 6.83
CA PRO A 18 -13.23 -5.95 7.52
C PRO A 18 -11.90 -6.69 7.69
N LYS A 19 -11.66 -7.24 8.89
CA LYS A 19 -10.37 -7.84 9.30
C LYS A 19 -9.73 -8.75 8.24
N ARG A 20 -10.55 -9.45 7.45
CA ARG A 20 -10.09 -10.34 6.38
C ARG A 20 -9.46 -9.58 5.21
N GLN A 21 -10.06 -8.48 4.75
CA GLN A 21 -9.47 -7.66 3.67
C GLN A 21 -8.25 -6.88 4.14
N LEU A 22 -8.22 -6.44 5.41
CA LEU A 22 -7.02 -5.82 5.97
C LEU A 22 -5.82 -6.77 5.91
N LYS A 23 -5.98 -8.04 6.31
CA LYS A 23 -4.89 -9.03 6.22
C LYS A 23 -4.34 -9.20 4.81
N PHE A 24 -5.21 -9.18 3.79
CA PHE A 24 -4.77 -9.25 2.39
C PHE A 24 -3.99 -8.00 1.96
N VAL A 25 -4.45 -6.81 2.36
CA VAL A 25 -3.75 -5.56 2.05
C VAL A 25 -2.39 -5.49 2.76
N LEU A 26 -2.29 -5.95 4.01
CA LEU A 26 -1.02 -5.98 4.73
C LEU A 26 -0.05 -7.00 4.14
N ALA A 27 -0.51 -8.21 3.83
CA ALA A 27 0.33 -9.20 3.17
C ALA A 27 0.83 -8.71 1.80
N TRP A 28 -0.04 -8.04 1.05
CA TRP A 28 0.32 -7.40 -0.21
C TRP A 28 1.35 -6.27 -0.03
N ALA A 29 1.14 -5.39 0.94
CA ALA A 29 2.07 -4.30 1.23
C ALA A 29 3.46 -4.82 1.65
N GLU A 30 3.50 -5.91 2.42
CA GLU A 30 4.75 -6.55 2.84
C GLU A 30 5.49 -7.17 1.65
N ILE A 31 4.79 -7.89 0.77
CA ILE A 31 5.39 -8.53 -0.43
C ILE A 31 5.92 -7.48 -1.41
N HIS A 32 5.22 -6.35 -1.55
CA HIS A 32 5.54 -5.32 -2.53
C HIS A 32 6.19 -4.08 -1.90
N LYS A 33 6.81 -4.21 -0.71
CA LYS A 33 7.36 -3.09 0.04
C LYS A 33 8.38 -2.27 -0.76
N ASP A 34 9.29 -2.95 -1.47
CA ASP A 34 10.31 -2.29 -2.28
C ASP A 34 9.70 -1.53 -3.46
N GLU A 35 8.70 -2.12 -4.13
CA GLU A 35 7.99 -1.47 -5.23
C GLU A 35 7.18 -0.26 -4.76
N LEU A 36 6.57 -0.36 -3.58
CA LEU A 36 5.86 0.74 -2.92
C LEU A 36 6.82 1.89 -2.59
N MET A 37 8.03 1.59 -2.11
CA MET A 37 9.02 2.63 -1.82
C MET A 37 9.60 3.27 -3.09
N GLN A 38 9.81 2.51 -4.16
CA GLN A 38 10.17 3.10 -5.44
C GLN A 38 9.07 4.04 -5.95
N ASN A 39 7.81 3.62 -5.85
CA ASN A 39 6.67 4.47 -6.21
C ASN A 39 6.56 5.70 -5.31
N TRP A 40 6.91 5.61 -4.03
CA TRP A 40 6.95 6.75 -3.13
C TRP A 40 7.97 7.81 -3.57
N GLU A 41 9.17 7.39 -3.96
CA GLU A 41 10.19 8.31 -4.48
C GLU A 41 9.77 8.91 -5.84
N LEU A 42 9.18 8.11 -6.74
CA LEU A 42 8.61 8.61 -8.00
C LEU A 42 7.49 9.64 -7.74
N ALA A 43 6.62 9.40 -6.76
CA ALA A 43 5.56 10.32 -6.39
C ALA A 43 6.10 11.67 -5.90
N LYS A 44 7.16 11.66 -5.09
CA LYS A 44 7.84 12.89 -4.61
C LYS A 44 8.40 13.72 -5.77
N GLU A 45 8.84 13.05 -6.83
CA GLU A 45 9.35 13.70 -8.04
C GLU A 45 8.28 14.01 -9.09
N ASN A 46 6.98 13.80 -8.78
CA ASN A 46 5.85 13.90 -9.72
C ASN A 46 6.02 13.05 -10.99
N LYS A 47 6.74 11.94 -10.88
CA LYS A 47 6.94 10.98 -11.97
C LYS A 47 5.78 9.98 -12.01
N PRO A 48 5.51 9.39 -13.19
CA PRO A 48 4.50 8.34 -13.32
C PRO A 48 4.86 7.14 -12.43
N LEU A 49 3.86 6.62 -11.72
CA LEU A 49 4.01 5.47 -10.84
C LEU A 49 4.06 4.16 -11.63
N ASN A 50 4.84 3.21 -11.13
CA ASN A 50 4.88 1.86 -11.65
C ASN A 50 3.67 1.05 -11.19
N ARG A 51 3.15 0.19 -12.07
CA ARG A 51 2.05 -0.71 -11.72
C ARG A 51 2.57 -1.82 -10.82
N ILE A 52 2.00 -1.92 -9.62
CA ILE A 52 2.25 -3.02 -8.69
C ILE A 52 1.13 -4.07 -8.87
N ASN A 53 1.51 -5.34 -9.02
CA ASN A 53 0.54 -6.41 -9.23
C ASN A 53 -0.27 -6.67 -7.95
N PRO A 54 -1.60 -6.84 -8.02
CA PRO A 54 -2.40 -7.17 -6.84
C PRO A 54 -2.09 -8.59 -6.33
N LEU A 55 -2.36 -8.81 -5.04
CA LEU A 55 -2.33 -10.16 -4.45
C LEU A 55 -3.45 -11.00 -5.11
N ILE A 56 -3.08 -12.13 -5.71
CA ILE A 56 -4.01 -13.11 -6.32
C ILE A 56 -5.00 -13.66 -5.29
#